data_AF-A0A800F5P7-F1
#
_entry.id   AF-A0A800F5P7-F1
#
_cell.length_a   1.000
_cell.length_b   1.000
_cell.length_c   1.000
_cell.angle_alpha   90.00
_cell.angle_beta   90.00
_cell.angle_gamma   90.00
#
_symmetry.space_group_name_H-M   'P 1'
#
loop_
_entity.id
_entity.type
_entity.pdbx_description
1 polymer ?
#
loop_
_entity_poly.entity_id
_entity_poly.type
_entity_poly.pdbx_seq_one_letter_code
_entity_poly.pdbx_strand_id
1 'polypeptide(L)' 'MRGVDRFDLVTLDLQMNEMHGLEVLQRIRSRVETAALPVIVATGSNDP' A
#
# COMPACT_ATOMS: atom_id res chain seq x y z
N MET A 1 26.63 -6.83 2.11
CA MET A 1 25.28 -7.37 1.81
C MET A 1 24.26 -6.38 2.32
N ARG A 2 23.50 -5.71 1.43
CA ARG A 2 22.30 -4.99 1.88
C ARG A 2 21.31 -6.06 2.34
N GLY A 3 20.89 -6.01 3.60
CA GLY A 3 19.90 -6.93 4.14
C GLY A 3 18.63 -6.85 3.30
N VAL A 4 17.82 -7.91 3.33
CA VAL A 4 16.48 -7.90 2.74
C VAL A 4 15.75 -6.65 3.25
N ASP A 5 15.37 -5.75 2.35
CA ASP A 5 14.62 -4.55 2.70
C ASP A 5 13.25 -4.99 3.22
N ARG A 6 13.15 -5.14 4.55
CA ARG A 6 11.86 -5.30 5.22
C ARG A 6 11.26 -3.93 5.40
N PHE A 7 10.09 -3.75 4.83
CA PHE A 7 9.24 -2.61 5.09
C PHE A 7 8.49 -2.84 6.40
N ASP A 8 8.40 -1.81 7.23
CA ASP A 8 7.62 -1.85 8.48
C ASP A 8 6.20 -1.31 8.30
N LEU A 9 5.95 -0.54 7.22
CA LEU A 9 4.70 0.16 6.95
C LEU A 9 4.59 0.53 5.46
N VAL A 10 3.35 0.58 4.96
CA VAL A 10 3.00 1.21 3.68
C VAL A 10 2.03 2.37 3.93
N THR A 11 2.30 3.51 3.31
CA THR A 11 1.28 4.55 3.11
C THR A 11 0.74 4.43 1.70
N LEU A 12 -0.58 4.37 1.54
CA LEU A 12 -1.24 4.07 0.28
C LEU A 12 -2.28 5.13 -0.07
N ASP A 13 -2.17 5.73 -1.25
CA ASP A 13 -3.24 6.54 -1.82
C ASP A 13 -4.25 5.64 -2.56
N LEU A 14 -5.53 6.00 -2.50
CA LEU A 14 -6.58 5.33 -3.26
C LEU A 14 -6.76 5.93 -4.65
N GLN A 15 -6.53 7.24 -4.81
CA GLN A 15 -6.78 7.99 -6.04
C GLN A 15 -5.49 8.12 -6.85
N MET A 16 -5.09 7.01 -7.49
CA MET A 16 -3.90 6.94 -8.33
C MET A 16 -4.27 6.87 -9.81
N ASN A 17 -3.43 7.43 -10.67
CA ASN A 17 -3.74 7.61 -12.11
C ASN A 17 -3.88 6.29 -12.89
N GLU A 18 -3.09 5.26 -12.57
CA GLU A 18 -3.04 4.02 -13.36
C GLU A 18 -3.82 2.86 -12.73
N MET A 19 -3.79 2.74 -11.41
CA MET A 19 -4.36 1.62 -10.68
C MET A 19 -5.00 2.13 -9.40
N HIS A 20 -6.25 1.77 -9.14
CA HIS A 20 -6.90 2.16 -7.90
C HIS A 20 -6.15 1.55 -6.70
N GLY A 21 -5.89 2.33 -5.65
CA GLY A 21 -5.15 1.86 -4.48
C GLY A 21 -5.76 0.62 -3.79
N LEU A 22 -7.07 0.38 -3.91
CA LEU A 22 -7.70 -0.85 -3.43
C LEU A 22 -7.15 -2.10 -4.12
N GLU A 23 -6.83 -2.03 -5.41
CA GLU A 23 -6.24 -3.15 -6.14
C GLU A 23 -4.80 -3.42 -5.67
N VAL A 24 -4.04 -2.36 -5.37
CA VAL A 24 -2.72 -2.47 -4.74
C VAL A 24 -2.84 -3.14 -3.38
N LEU A 25 -3.79 -2.70 -2.55
CA LEU A 25 -4.02 -3.28 -1.22
C LEU A 25 -4.36 -4.77 -1.31
N GLN A 26 -5.21 -5.17 -2.27
CA GLN A 26 -5.52 -6.58 -2.51
C GLN A 26 -4.27 -7.39 -2.87
N ARG A 27 -3.39 -6.86 -3.72
CA ARG A 27 -2.12 -7.50 -4.07
C ARG A 27 -1.15 -7.61 -2.90
N ILE A 28 -1.12 -6.61 -2.01
CA ILE A 28 -0.32 -6.66 -0.76
C ILE A 28 -0.86 -7.76 0.16
N ARG A 29 -2.18 -7.89 0.30
CA ARG A 29 -2.80 -8.89 1.19
C ARG A 29 -2.79 -10.31 0.62
N SER A 30 -2.69 -10.48 -0.70
CA SER A 30 -2.71 -11.81 -1.34
C SER A 30 -1.40 -12.59 -1.21
N ARG A 31 -0.31 -11.94 -0.79
CA ARG A 31 1.00 -12.58 -0.59
C ARG A 31 1.28 -12.78 0.89
N VAL A 32 1.65 -13.99 1.28
CA VAL A 32 1.97 -14.35 2.69
C VAL A 32 3.03 -13.44 3.28
N GLU A 33 4.03 -13.07 2.49
CA GLU A 33 5.17 -12.24 2.89
C GLU A 33 4.77 -10.80 3.29
N THR A 34 3.72 -10.25 2.68
CA THR A 34 3.27 -8.86 2.87
C THR A 34 1.89 -8.77 3.52
N ALA A 35 1.21 -9.88 3.74
CA ALA A 35 -0.15 -9.92 4.29
C ALA A 35 -0.25 -9.32 5.69
N ALA A 36 0.82 -9.37 6.49
CA ALA A 36 0.89 -8.79 7.83
C ALA A 36 1.40 -7.33 7.84
N LEU A 37 1.84 -6.79 6.70
CA LEU A 37 2.38 -5.44 6.63
C LEU A 37 1.29 -4.42 6.99
N PRO A 38 1.52 -3.52 7.95
CA PRO A 38 0.61 -2.41 8.22
C PRO A 38 0.45 -1.53 6.97
N VAL A 39 -0.80 -1.15 6.66
CA VAL A 39 -1.09 -0.23 5.56
C VAL A 39 -1.96 0.90 6.10
N ILE A 40 -1.46 2.13 6.01
CA ILE A 40 -2.21 3.35 6.31
C ILE A 40 -2.69 3.92 4.98
N VAL A 41 -4.01 4.06 4.83
CA VAL A 41 -4.57 4.73 3.67
C VAL A 41 -4.55 6.23 3.94
N ALA A 42 -3.86 6.97 3.09
CA ALA A 42 -3.85 8.42 3.08
C ALA A 42 -4.30 8.87 1.70
N THR A 43 -5.54 9.31 1.59
CA THR A 43 -6.13 9.77 0.33
C THR A 43 -6.67 11.18 0.50
N GLY A 44 -6.55 11.99 -0.55
CA GLY A 44 -7.03 13.36 -0.55
C GLY A 44 -8.47 13.42 -1.07
N SER A 45 -9.37 13.98 -0.28
CA SER A 45 -10.58 14.60 -0.82
C SER A 45 -10.22 16.01 -1.24
N ASN A 46 -10.07 16.26 -2.55
CA ASN A 46 -10.21 17.63 -3.07
C ASN A 46 -11.69 18.01 -2.95
N ASP A 47 -12.13 18.27 -1.71
CA ASP A 47 -13.36 19.01 -1.46
C ASP A 47 -13.00 20.50 -1.67
N PRO A 48 -13.70 21.22 -2.56
CA PRO A 48 -13.33 22.59 -2.95
C PRO A 48 -13.33 23.60 -1.78
#